data_AF-A0A0N0FLF2-F1
#
_entry.id   AF-A0A0N0FLF2-F1
#
_cell.length_a   1.000
_cell.length_b   1.000
_cell.length_c   1.000
_cell.angle_alpha   90.00
_cell.angle_beta   90.00
_cell.angle_gamma   90.00
#
_symmetry.space_group_name_H-M   'P 1'
#
loop_
_entity.id
_entity.type
_entity.pdbx_description
1 polymer ?
#
loop_
_entity_poly.entity_id
_entity_poly.type
_entity_poly.pdbx_seq_one_letter_code
_entity_poly.pdbx_strand_id
1 'polypeptide(L)'
;MKRVGLIGWRGMVGSVLMQRMREEQDFDLIEPVFFTTSNVGGQAPSVGKDVAPLKDAYSIDELKTLDVVLTCQGGDYTNEVFPKLREAGWQGYWIDAASSLRMQDDAVIVLDPVNRKVIDQQLDAGTKNYIGGNCTVSLMLMGLGGLFDAGLVEWMNVMTYQAASGAGAQNMRELIKQMGAVHASVADELANPASAILDIDRKVAEAMRSESFPTENFGVPLAGSLIPWIDKALPNGQSREEWKGQAETNKILGRFKSPIPVDGICVRIGAMRCHSQALTIKLNKDVPIADIEGLISQHNPWVKLVPNTREASAQELSPTAVTGTMSVPVGRLRKLNMGSQYLGAFTVGDQLLWGAAEPLRRMLRILLER
;
A
#
# COMPACT_ATOMS: atom_id res chain seq x y z
N MET A 1 -18.54 -21.76 11.44
CA MET A 1 -17.80 -20.66 10.77
C MET A 1 -16.80 -20.11 11.77
N LYS A 2 -15.65 -19.58 11.32
CA LYS A 2 -14.71 -18.91 12.23
C LYS A 2 -15.29 -17.59 12.73
N ARG A 3 -15.05 -17.24 14.00
CA ARG A 3 -15.40 -15.96 14.61
C ARG A 3 -14.30 -14.94 14.31
N VAL A 4 -14.63 -13.90 13.57
CA VAL A 4 -13.65 -12.95 13.04
C VAL A 4 -13.92 -11.55 13.58
N GLY A 5 -13.00 -11.04 14.40
CA GLY A 5 -13.05 -9.67 14.91
C GLY A 5 -12.55 -8.67 13.90
N LEU A 6 -13.36 -7.66 13.58
CA LEU A 6 -13.01 -6.56 12.69
C LEU A 6 -12.77 -5.29 13.50
N ILE A 7 -11.54 -4.78 13.48
CA ILE A 7 -11.13 -3.56 14.20
C ILE A 7 -10.59 -2.52 13.20
N GLY A 8 -10.92 -1.25 13.39
CA GLY A 8 -10.53 -0.19 12.45
C GLY A 8 -11.30 -0.19 11.12
N TRP A 9 -12.40 -0.94 11.04
CA TRP A 9 -13.25 -1.08 9.85
C TRP A 9 -13.89 0.24 9.38
N ARG A 10 -13.97 1.26 10.24
CA ARG A 10 -14.48 2.62 9.90
C ARG A 10 -13.42 3.53 9.29
N GLY A 11 -12.14 3.20 9.45
CA GLY A 11 -11.04 3.98 8.90
C GLY A 11 -11.00 3.91 7.38
N MET A 12 -10.09 4.65 6.75
CA MET A 12 -9.96 4.66 5.29
C MET A 12 -9.63 3.27 4.70
N VAL A 13 -8.61 2.60 5.23
CA VAL A 13 -8.26 1.23 4.81
C VAL A 13 -9.37 0.24 5.18
N GLY A 14 -9.90 0.35 6.40
CA GLY A 14 -11.01 -0.47 6.87
C GLY A 14 -12.25 -0.38 5.99
N SER A 15 -12.60 0.81 5.51
CA SER A 15 -13.77 1.02 4.65
C SER A 15 -13.59 0.35 3.29
N VAL A 16 -12.38 0.42 2.71
CA VAL A 16 -12.04 -0.28 1.46
C VAL A 16 -12.08 -1.80 1.68
N LEU A 17 -11.54 -2.28 2.81
CA LEU A 17 -11.63 -3.70 3.17
C LEU A 17 -13.09 -4.16 3.29
N MET A 18 -13.93 -3.42 4.01
CA MET A 18 -15.35 -3.72 4.17
C MET A 18 -16.10 -3.76 2.83
N GLN A 19 -15.76 -2.85 1.91
CA GLN A 19 -16.30 -2.86 0.56
C GLN A 19 -15.90 -4.14 -0.19
N ARG A 20 -14.59 -4.45 -0.23
CA ARG A 20 -14.08 -5.63 -0.92
C ARG A 20 -14.62 -6.93 -0.35
N MET A 21 -14.72 -7.04 0.98
CA MET A 21 -15.32 -8.21 1.64
C MET A 21 -16.80 -8.41 1.28
N ARG A 22 -17.56 -7.34 1.03
CA ARG A 22 -18.95 -7.46 0.53
C ARG A 22 -18.98 -7.91 -0.93
N GLU A 23 -18.16 -7.29 -1.78
CA GLU A 23 -18.06 -7.61 -3.20
C GLU A 23 -17.68 -9.08 -3.43
N GLU A 24 -16.83 -9.64 -2.58
CA GLU A 24 -16.34 -11.02 -2.64
C GLU A 24 -17.13 -12.00 -1.76
N GLN A 25 -18.23 -11.53 -1.14
CA GLN A 25 -19.10 -12.32 -0.26
C GLN A 25 -18.34 -13.00 0.90
N ASP A 26 -17.25 -12.38 1.38
CA ASP A 26 -16.41 -12.93 2.45
C ASP A 26 -17.18 -13.07 3.76
N PHE A 27 -18.16 -12.19 4.00
CA PHE A 27 -19.00 -12.25 5.20
C PHE A 27 -19.78 -13.54 5.30
N ASP A 28 -20.17 -14.19 4.19
CA ASP A 28 -20.97 -15.42 4.22
C ASP A 28 -20.20 -16.61 4.81
N LEU A 29 -18.87 -16.52 4.85
CA LEU A 29 -17.98 -17.58 5.31
C LEU A 29 -17.57 -17.45 6.79
N ILE A 30 -17.95 -16.34 7.44
CA ILE A 30 -17.51 -15.98 8.78
C ILE A 30 -18.68 -15.61 9.70
N GLU A 31 -18.43 -15.68 11.00
CA GLU A 31 -19.21 -14.98 12.03
C GLU A 31 -18.48 -13.66 12.36
N PRO A 32 -18.86 -12.52 11.75
CA PRO A 32 -18.17 -11.26 11.96
C PRO A 32 -18.54 -10.64 13.31
N VAL A 33 -17.53 -10.16 14.04
CA VAL A 33 -17.69 -9.45 15.30
C VAL A 33 -17.05 -8.08 15.16
N PHE A 34 -17.84 -7.01 15.25
CA PHE A 34 -17.35 -5.66 15.02
C PHE A 34 -16.92 -4.99 16.33
N PHE A 35 -15.71 -4.44 16.32
CA PHE A 35 -15.12 -3.75 17.45
C PHE A 35 -14.99 -2.25 17.17
N THR A 36 -14.92 -1.46 18.24
CA THR A 36 -14.78 0.00 18.18
C THR A 36 -13.91 0.51 19.31
N THR A 37 -13.17 1.58 19.05
CA THR A 37 -12.37 2.31 20.03
C THR A 37 -13.12 3.49 20.67
N SER A 38 -14.37 3.75 20.27
CA SER A 38 -15.06 5.00 20.65
C SER A 38 -16.58 4.92 20.86
N ASN A 39 -17.25 3.82 20.52
CA ASN A 39 -18.73 3.75 20.50
C ASN A 39 -19.27 2.36 20.90
N VAL A 40 -18.78 1.83 22.02
CA VAL A 40 -19.14 0.50 22.51
C VAL A 40 -20.65 0.42 22.77
N GLY A 41 -21.27 -0.70 22.38
CA GLY A 41 -22.73 -0.90 22.43
C GLY A 41 -23.50 -0.23 21.28
N GLY A 42 -22.82 0.54 20.42
CA GLY A 42 -23.42 1.14 19.24
C GLY A 42 -23.84 0.12 18.18
N GLN A 43 -24.57 0.57 17.16
CA GLN A 43 -25.02 -0.27 16.06
C GLN A 43 -23.84 -0.73 15.19
N ALA A 44 -23.73 -2.05 14.97
CA ALA A 44 -22.78 -2.64 14.03
C ALA A 44 -23.21 -2.40 12.57
N PRO A 45 -22.27 -2.41 11.60
CA PRO A 45 -22.61 -2.16 10.20
C PRO A 45 -23.45 -3.31 9.62
N SER A 46 -24.43 -2.99 8.78
CA SER A 46 -25.17 -4.01 8.03
C SER A 46 -24.25 -4.70 7.03
N VAL A 47 -24.10 -6.02 7.15
CA VAL A 47 -23.28 -6.89 6.28
C VAL A 47 -24.09 -8.06 5.70
N GLY A 48 -25.40 -7.90 5.58
CA GLY A 48 -26.29 -8.93 5.03
C GLY A 48 -26.67 -10.05 6.02
N LYS A 49 -26.27 -9.94 7.28
CA LYS A 49 -26.66 -10.83 8.38
C LYS A 49 -26.79 -10.04 9.69
N ASP A 50 -27.53 -10.61 10.64
CA ASP A 50 -27.65 -10.03 11.98
C ASP A 50 -26.31 -10.10 12.71
N VAL A 51 -25.90 -8.96 13.25
CA VAL A 51 -24.64 -8.79 13.95
C VAL A 51 -24.89 -8.14 15.30
N ALA A 52 -24.19 -8.62 16.33
CA ALA A 52 -24.27 -8.06 17.67
C ALA A 52 -23.81 -6.59 17.69
N PRO A 53 -24.24 -5.80 18.69
CA PRO A 53 -23.73 -4.44 18.90
C PRO A 53 -22.20 -4.38 18.99
N LEU A 54 -21.65 -3.19 18.74
CA LEU A 54 -20.20 -2.96 18.70
C LEU A 54 -19.55 -3.32 20.04
N LYS A 55 -18.49 -4.11 19.96
CA LYS A 55 -17.67 -4.57 21.09
C LYS A 55 -16.50 -3.62 21.37
N ASP A 56 -15.92 -3.70 22.56
CA ASP A 56 -14.79 -2.85 22.95
C ASP A 56 -13.49 -3.39 22.37
N ALA A 57 -12.86 -2.63 21.47
CA ALA A 57 -11.60 -3.02 20.84
C ALA A 57 -10.46 -3.23 21.84
N TYR A 58 -10.54 -2.69 23.06
CA TYR A 58 -9.52 -2.86 24.09
C TYR A 58 -9.82 -4.01 25.07
N SER A 59 -10.98 -4.66 24.96
CA SER A 59 -11.37 -5.76 25.84
C SER A 59 -10.67 -7.07 25.44
N ILE A 60 -9.62 -7.43 26.18
CA ILE A 60 -8.89 -8.68 25.98
C ILE A 60 -9.80 -9.90 26.13
N ASP A 61 -10.73 -9.88 27.08
CA ASP A 61 -11.66 -11.00 27.28
C ASP A 61 -12.57 -11.21 26.07
N GLU A 62 -13.04 -10.15 25.42
CA GLU A 62 -13.84 -10.28 24.20
C GLU A 62 -13.00 -10.77 23.02
N LEU A 63 -11.80 -10.22 22.85
CA LEU A 63 -10.88 -10.58 21.76
C LEU A 63 -10.41 -12.04 21.87
N LYS A 64 -10.20 -12.55 23.09
CA LYS A 64 -9.80 -13.95 23.32
C LYS A 64 -10.81 -14.97 22.80
N THR A 65 -12.07 -14.57 22.62
CA THR A 65 -13.12 -15.47 22.11
C THR A 65 -13.12 -15.63 20.60
N LEU A 66 -12.25 -14.93 19.88
CA LEU A 66 -12.18 -14.91 18.42
C LEU A 66 -11.18 -15.95 17.89
N ASP A 67 -11.47 -16.51 16.72
CA ASP A 67 -10.53 -17.35 15.98
C ASP A 67 -9.53 -16.50 15.19
N VAL A 68 -9.98 -15.35 14.70
CA VAL A 68 -9.20 -14.41 13.89
C VAL A 68 -9.49 -12.98 14.34
N VAL A 69 -8.45 -12.16 14.45
CA VAL A 69 -8.54 -10.71 14.50
C VAL A 69 -8.02 -10.16 13.19
N LEU A 70 -8.83 -9.33 12.52
CA LEU A 70 -8.45 -8.56 11.34
C LEU A 70 -8.52 -7.08 11.68
N THR A 71 -7.37 -6.41 11.76
CA THR A 71 -7.26 -5.02 12.17
C THR A 71 -6.69 -4.10 11.07
N CYS A 72 -7.35 -2.96 10.92
CA CYS A 72 -6.91 -1.81 10.12
C CYS A 72 -6.76 -0.55 10.99
N GLN A 73 -6.63 -0.70 12.31
CA GLN A 73 -6.67 0.41 13.26
C GLN A 73 -5.36 1.22 13.32
N GLY A 74 -4.23 0.57 13.07
CA GLY A 74 -2.91 1.20 13.06
C GLY A 74 -1.97 0.71 14.16
N GLY A 75 -0.71 1.16 14.06
CA GLY A 75 0.39 0.61 14.86
C GLY A 75 0.26 0.84 16.37
N ASP A 76 -0.29 1.97 16.81
CA ASP A 76 -0.46 2.28 18.23
C ASP A 76 -1.41 1.28 18.90
N TYR A 77 -2.53 0.97 18.25
CA TYR A 77 -3.47 -0.05 18.70
C TYR A 77 -2.81 -1.44 18.77
N THR A 78 -2.08 -1.83 17.72
CA THR A 78 -1.37 -3.12 17.71
C THR A 78 -0.35 -3.18 18.84
N ASN A 79 0.46 -2.15 19.04
CA ASN A 79 1.48 -2.12 20.09
C ASN A 79 0.89 -2.19 21.50
N GLU A 80 -0.33 -1.69 21.69
CA GLU A 80 -1.02 -1.73 22.97
C GLU A 80 -1.71 -3.08 23.23
N VAL A 81 -2.47 -3.59 22.24
CA VAL A 81 -3.42 -4.69 22.44
C VAL A 81 -2.81 -6.04 22.13
N PHE A 82 -1.99 -6.14 21.09
CA PHE A 82 -1.44 -7.43 20.64
C PHE A 82 -0.61 -8.14 21.73
N PRO A 83 0.34 -7.48 22.45
CA PRO A 83 1.10 -8.14 23.50
C PRO A 83 0.20 -8.66 24.62
N LYS A 84 -0.72 -7.83 25.13
CA LYS A 84 -1.67 -8.19 26.19
C LYS A 84 -2.54 -9.39 25.79
N LEU A 85 -2.99 -9.43 24.55
CA LEU A 85 -3.83 -10.51 24.02
C LEU A 85 -3.06 -11.84 23.95
N ARG A 86 -1.80 -11.80 23.48
CA ARG A 86 -0.91 -12.97 23.44
C ARG A 86 -0.53 -13.46 24.84
N GLU A 87 -0.17 -12.55 25.75
CA GLU A 87 0.14 -12.85 27.16
C GLU A 87 -1.05 -13.49 27.88
N ALA A 88 -2.28 -13.11 27.54
CA ALA A 88 -3.48 -13.72 28.08
C ALA A 88 -3.80 -15.12 27.50
N GLY A 89 -2.91 -15.69 26.68
CA GLY A 89 -2.96 -17.06 26.17
C GLY A 89 -3.69 -17.22 24.83
N TRP A 90 -4.04 -16.13 24.13
CA TRP A 90 -4.77 -16.23 22.87
C TRP A 90 -3.91 -16.80 21.72
N GLN A 91 -4.38 -17.87 21.10
CA GLN A 91 -3.70 -18.60 20.01
C GLN A 91 -4.36 -18.41 18.63
N GLY A 92 -5.29 -17.45 18.50
CA GLY A 92 -5.94 -17.14 17.23
C GLY A 92 -5.03 -16.41 16.23
N TYR A 93 -5.53 -16.21 15.02
CA TYR A 93 -4.79 -15.57 13.93
C TYR A 93 -4.91 -14.04 14.00
N TRP A 94 -3.77 -13.35 13.98
CA TRP A 94 -3.71 -11.89 13.91
C TRP A 94 -3.36 -11.46 12.48
N ILE A 95 -4.32 -10.82 11.80
CA ILE A 95 -4.16 -10.22 10.48
C ILE A 95 -4.16 -8.70 10.62
N ASP A 96 -3.10 -8.04 10.14
CA ASP A 96 -2.87 -6.61 10.44
C ASP A 96 -2.39 -5.82 9.23
N ALA A 97 -2.93 -4.61 9.04
CA ALA A 97 -2.43 -3.65 8.06
C ALA A 97 -1.18 -2.89 8.55
N ALA A 98 -1.00 -2.77 9.87
CA ALA A 98 0.02 -1.94 10.49
C ALA A 98 1.43 -2.52 10.34
N SER A 99 2.43 -1.66 10.34
CA SER A 99 3.83 -2.09 10.19
C SER A 99 4.44 -2.72 11.45
N SER A 100 3.79 -2.61 12.61
CA SER A 100 4.37 -2.91 13.93
C SER A 100 4.99 -4.30 14.04
N LEU A 101 4.35 -5.30 13.45
CA LEU A 101 4.76 -6.71 13.58
C LEU A 101 5.48 -7.25 12.35
N ARG A 102 5.62 -6.46 11.27
CA ARG A 102 6.13 -6.95 9.98
C ARG A 102 7.45 -7.68 10.09
N MET A 103 8.37 -7.18 10.92
CA MET A 103 9.72 -7.72 11.05
C MET A 103 9.90 -8.68 12.22
N GLN A 104 8.86 -9.01 12.98
CA GLN A 104 8.96 -10.00 14.06
C GLN A 104 9.19 -11.40 13.50
N ASP A 105 9.99 -12.22 14.18
CA ASP A 105 10.37 -13.56 13.71
C ASP A 105 9.17 -14.51 13.64
N ASP A 106 8.18 -14.31 14.50
CA ASP A 106 6.92 -15.06 14.58
C ASP A 106 5.82 -14.49 13.66
N ALA A 107 6.18 -13.64 12.69
CA ALA A 107 5.25 -12.99 11.77
C ALA A 107 5.66 -13.11 10.30
N VAL A 108 4.65 -13.30 9.45
CA VAL A 108 4.79 -13.36 7.98
C VAL A 108 4.25 -12.08 7.37
N ILE A 109 4.98 -11.51 6.41
CA ILE A 109 4.42 -10.45 5.56
C ILE A 109 3.65 -11.11 4.42
N VAL A 110 2.37 -10.78 4.26
CA VAL A 110 1.47 -11.46 3.31
C VAL A 110 1.33 -10.70 2.00
N LEU A 111 1.57 -11.41 0.90
CA LEU A 111 1.26 -10.99 -0.46
C LEU A 111 1.12 -12.24 -1.32
N ASP A 112 0.02 -12.97 -1.14
CA ASP A 112 -0.14 -14.34 -1.64
C ASP A 112 0.11 -14.53 -3.15
N PRO A 113 -0.17 -13.59 -4.06
CA PRO A 113 0.18 -13.77 -5.47
C PRO A 113 1.70 -13.86 -5.72
N VAL A 114 2.51 -13.46 -4.75
CA VAL A 114 3.98 -13.48 -4.79
C VAL A 114 4.54 -14.53 -3.84
N ASN A 115 4.00 -14.69 -2.63
CA ASN A 115 4.61 -15.53 -1.60
C ASN A 115 3.69 -16.60 -1.00
N ARG A 116 2.68 -17.10 -1.74
CA ARG A 116 1.78 -18.17 -1.28
C ARG A 116 2.52 -19.36 -0.64
N LYS A 117 3.63 -19.81 -1.24
CA LYS A 117 4.45 -20.91 -0.71
C LYS A 117 4.98 -20.62 0.70
N VAL A 118 5.43 -19.39 0.96
CA VAL A 118 5.92 -18.97 2.29
C VAL A 118 4.77 -18.94 3.29
N ILE A 119 3.61 -18.39 2.89
CA ILE A 119 2.41 -18.35 3.73
C ILE A 119 1.99 -19.76 4.12
N ASP A 120 1.90 -20.68 3.16
CA ASP A 120 1.45 -22.05 3.40
C ASP A 120 2.41 -22.83 4.31
N GLN A 121 3.72 -22.72 4.07
CA GLN A 121 4.74 -23.33 4.94
C GLN A 121 4.66 -22.81 6.38
N GLN A 122 4.39 -21.52 6.55
CA GLN A 122 4.30 -20.89 7.87
C GLN A 122 2.99 -21.24 8.59
N LEU A 123 1.90 -21.40 7.84
CA LEU A 123 0.66 -21.95 8.40
C LEU A 123 0.87 -23.38 8.92
N ASP A 124 1.56 -24.22 8.16
CA ASP A 124 1.89 -25.60 8.56
C ASP A 124 2.83 -25.63 9.77
N ALA A 125 3.74 -24.67 9.88
CA ALA A 125 4.62 -24.48 11.04
C ALA A 125 3.90 -23.88 12.28
N GLY A 126 2.63 -23.52 12.16
CA GLY A 126 1.82 -23.02 13.27
C GLY A 126 1.89 -21.51 13.50
N THR A 127 2.51 -20.74 12.59
CA THR A 127 2.57 -19.28 12.69
C THR A 127 1.17 -18.66 12.74
N LYS A 128 1.00 -17.62 13.56
CA LYS A 128 -0.31 -16.99 13.83
C LYS A 128 -0.40 -15.51 13.47
N ASN A 129 0.70 -14.89 13.06
CA ASN A 129 0.76 -13.45 12.79
C ASN A 129 1.02 -13.20 11.29
N TYR A 130 0.07 -12.55 10.62
CA TYR A 130 0.08 -12.35 9.17
C TYR A 130 -0.17 -10.88 8.85
N ILE A 131 0.85 -10.19 8.37
CA ILE A 131 0.90 -8.73 8.35
C ILE A 131 0.96 -8.25 6.90
N GLY A 132 0.10 -7.33 6.51
CA GLY A 132 0.17 -6.68 5.19
C GLY A 132 1.48 -5.89 5.06
N GLY A 133 2.15 -6.03 3.92
CA GLY A 133 3.38 -5.31 3.60
C GLY A 133 3.17 -3.80 3.38
N ASN A 134 4.26 -3.05 3.28
CA ASN A 134 4.25 -1.66 2.89
C ASN A 134 3.70 -1.52 1.46
N CYS A 135 2.92 -0.47 1.22
CA CYS A 135 2.28 -0.24 -0.07
C CYS A 135 3.26 -0.14 -1.25
N THR A 136 4.44 0.45 -1.08
CA THR A 136 5.44 0.52 -2.15
C THR A 136 5.95 -0.87 -2.53
N VAL A 137 6.31 -1.68 -1.53
CA VAL A 137 6.83 -3.05 -1.70
C VAL A 137 5.77 -3.96 -2.29
N SER A 138 4.53 -3.93 -1.77
CA SER A 138 3.44 -4.74 -2.29
C SER A 138 3.17 -4.43 -3.77
N LEU A 139 3.04 -3.16 -4.13
CA LEU A 139 2.75 -2.76 -5.51
C LEU A 139 3.93 -3.05 -6.46
N MET A 140 5.17 -2.91 -5.99
CA MET A 140 6.36 -3.28 -6.76
C MET A 140 6.38 -4.79 -7.04
N LEU A 141 6.17 -5.62 -6.02
CA LEU A 141 6.20 -7.08 -6.16
C LEU A 141 5.00 -7.60 -6.96
N MET A 142 3.83 -6.99 -6.85
CA MET A 142 2.68 -7.33 -7.72
C MET A 142 3.00 -7.08 -9.20
N GLY A 143 3.73 -6.01 -9.50
CA GLY A 143 4.14 -5.68 -10.87
C GLY A 143 5.33 -6.49 -11.38
N LEU A 144 6.30 -6.83 -10.52
CA LEU A 144 7.60 -7.37 -10.94
C LEU A 144 7.90 -8.78 -10.39
N GLY A 145 6.94 -9.41 -9.71
CA GLY A 145 7.10 -10.71 -9.05
C GLY A 145 7.74 -11.78 -9.93
N GLY A 146 7.36 -11.84 -11.22
CA GLY A 146 7.92 -12.80 -12.17
C GLY A 146 9.44 -12.70 -12.34
N LEU A 147 10.04 -11.50 -12.20
CA LEU A 147 11.50 -11.33 -12.26
C LEU A 147 12.19 -11.82 -10.98
N PHE A 148 11.54 -11.63 -9.83
CA PHE A 148 12.05 -12.09 -8.54
C PHE A 148 11.94 -13.62 -8.42
N ASP A 149 10.82 -14.20 -8.84
CA ASP A 149 10.58 -15.65 -8.86
C ASP A 149 11.54 -16.37 -9.82
N ALA A 150 11.85 -15.75 -10.96
CA ALA A 150 12.87 -16.25 -11.89
C ALA A 150 14.31 -16.05 -11.39
N GLY A 151 14.51 -15.40 -10.24
CA GLY A 151 15.82 -15.13 -9.66
C GLY A 151 16.71 -14.25 -10.53
N LEU A 152 16.14 -13.32 -11.30
CA LEU A 152 16.86 -12.50 -12.27
C LEU A 152 17.38 -11.18 -11.69
N VAL A 153 16.81 -10.70 -10.59
CA VAL A 153 17.14 -9.40 -10.01
C VAL A 153 18.41 -9.50 -9.16
N GLU A 154 19.46 -8.77 -9.58
CA GLU A 154 20.69 -8.61 -8.81
C GLU A 154 20.53 -7.50 -7.77
N TRP A 155 20.03 -6.33 -8.19
CA TRP A 155 19.63 -5.22 -7.32
C TRP A 155 18.59 -4.35 -8.02
N MET A 156 17.90 -3.51 -7.24
CA MET A 156 16.92 -2.56 -7.75
C MET A 156 17.06 -1.18 -7.10
N ASN A 157 17.02 -0.13 -7.92
CA ASN A 157 16.85 1.24 -7.47
C ASN A 157 15.44 1.73 -7.83
N VAL A 158 14.75 2.36 -6.86
CA VAL A 158 13.34 2.75 -6.98
C VAL A 158 13.14 4.22 -6.65
N MET A 159 12.62 4.99 -7.61
CA MET A 159 12.18 6.37 -7.38
C MET A 159 10.66 6.40 -7.36
N THR A 160 10.08 6.66 -6.19
CA THR A 160 8.62 6.54 -6.01
C THR A 160 7.92 7.89 -6.16
N TYR A 161 6.68 7.84 -6.63
CA TYR A 161 5.73 8.96 -6.72
C TYR A 161 4.49 8.56 -5.92
N GLN A 162 4.52 8.83 -4.61
CA GLN A 162 3.51 8.34 -3.70
C GLN A 162 2.37 9.33 -3.51
N ALA A 163 1.14 8.82 -3.51
CA ALA A 163 -0.09 9.56 -3.27
C ALA A 163 -0.31 9.97 -1.81
N ALA A 164 -1.20 10.93 -1.59
CA ALA A 164 -1.62 11.45 -0.28
C ALA A 164 -2.30 10.40 0.61
N SER A 165 -3.00 9.40 0.05
CA SER A 165 -3.64 8.34 0.84
C SER A 165 -2.66 7.57 1.74
N GLY A 166 -1.39 7.45 1.34
CA GLY A 166 -0.38 6.80 2.18
C GLY A 166 -0.13 7.52 3.52
N ALA A 167 -0.44 8.82 3.61
CA ALA A 167 -0.35 9.61 4.84
C ALA A 167 -1.67 9.66 5.62
N GLY A 168 -2.81 9.45 4.95
CA GLY A 168 -4.12 9.33 5.59
C GLY A 168 -5.22 10.18 4.95
N ALA A 169 -6.44 10.05 5.47
CA ALA A 169 -7.63 10.71 4.91
C ALA A 169 -7.59 12.25 5.04
N GLN A 170 -7.02 12.79 6.11
CA GLN A 170 -6.91 14.24 6.28
C GLN A 170 -5.90 14.85 5.30
N ASN A 171 -4.79 14.16 5.04
CA ASN A 171 -3.82 14.53 4.01
C ASN A 171 -4.43 14.55 2.60
N MET A 172 -5.31 13.61 2.27
CA MET A 172 -6.05 13.64 1.00
C MET A 172 -6.97 14.87 0.89
N ARG A 173 -7.67 15.22 1.98
CA ARG A 173 -8.50 16.43 2.03
C ARG A 173 -7.66 17.70 1.90
N GLU A 174 -6.52 17.76 2.60
CA GLU A 174 -5.58 18.87 2.52
C GLU A 174 -5.07 19.06 1.09
N LEU A 175 -4.68 17.99 0.39
CA LEU A 175 -4.27 18.08 -1.01
C LEU A 175 -5.33 18.76 -1.89
N ILE A 176 -6.61 18.38 -1.76
CA ILE A 176 -7.70 18.99 -2.52
C ILE A 176 -7.89 20.47 -2.13
N LYS A 177 -7.80 20.80 -0.83
CA LYS A 177 -7.87 22.19 -0.36
C LYS A 177 -6.74 23.03 -0.95
N GLN A 178 -5.51 22.50 -0.97
CA GLN A 178 -4.36 23.17 -1.58
C GLN A 178 -4.56 23.40 -3.08
N MET A 179 -5.09 22.42 -3.82
CA MET A 179 -5.43 22.59 -5.25
C MET A 179 -6.45 23.73 -5.45
N GLY A 180 -7.48 23.78 -4.60
CA GLY A 180 -8.47 24.87 -4.63
C GLY A 180 -7.86 26.23 -4.31
N ALA A 181 -6.95 26.31 -3.33
CA ALA A 181 -6.26 27.54 -2.95
C ALA A 181 -5.36 28.06 -4.09
N VAL A 182 -4.61 27.18 -4.76
CA VAL A 182 -3.79 27.53 -5.93
C VAL A 182 -4.67 28.12 -7.04
N HIS A 183 -5.76 27.44 -7.41
CA HIS A 183 -6.68 27.96 -8.42
C HIS A 183 -7.28 29.31 -8.02
N ALA A 184 -7.74 29.44 -6.77
CA ALA A 184 -8.38 30.66 -6.28
C ALA A 184 -7.46 31.90 -6.32
N SER A 185 -6.13 31.73 -6.18
CA SER A 185 -5.18 32.85 -6.23
C SER A 185 -5.03 33.52 -7.60
N VAL A 186 -5.47 32.87 -8.67
CA VAL A 186 -5.25 33.31 -10.06
C VAL A 186 -6.47 33.08 -10.97
N ALA A 187 -7.66 32.89 -10.39
CA ALA A 187 -8.86 32.52 -11.14
C ALA A 187 -9.24 33.56 -12.21
N ASP A 188 -9.11 34.84 -11.89
CA ASP A 188 -9.42 35.95 -12.81
C ASP A 188 -8.43 36.01 -13.98
N GLU A 189 -7.14 35.83 -13.70
CA GLU A 189 -6.12 35.79 -14.75
C GLU A 189 -6.29 34.58 -15.66
N LEU A 190 -6.63 33.41 -15.12
CA LEU A 190 -6.89 32.20 -15.89
C LEU A 190 -8.11 32.33 -16.81
N ALA A 191 -9.13 33.11 -16.40
CA ALA A 191 -10.30 33.38 -17.23
C ALA A 191 -9.99 34.33 -18.41
N ASN A 192 -8.88 35.08 -18.35
CA ASN A 192 -8.46 36.00 -19.38
C ASN A 192 -7.30 35.43 -20.21
N PRO A 193 -7.50 35.04 -21.49
CA PRO A 193 -6.45 34.47 -22.33
C PRO A 193 -5.30 35.44 -22.66
N ALA A 194 -5.48 36.74 -22.42
CA ALA A 194 -4.43 37.74 -22.60
C ALA A 194 -3.54 37.95 -21.37
N SER A 195 -3.86 37.32 -20.23
CA SER A 195 -3.05 37.44 -19.00
C SER A 195 -1.64 36.91 -19.20
N ALA A 196 -0.66 37.58 -18.59
CA ALA A 196 0.73 37.16 -18.66
C ALA A 196 0.97 35.93 -17.78
N ILE A 197 1.49 34.85 -18.36
CA ILE A 197 1.73 33.59 -17.63
C ILE A 197 2.73 33.73 -16.47
N LEU A 198 3.68 34.67 -16.57
CA LEU A 198 4.64 34.93 -15.50
C LEU A 198 4.00 35.65 -14.29
N ASP A 199 2.95 36.43 -14.50
CA ASP A 199 2.20 37.02 -13.39
C ASP A 199 1.36 35.96 -12.66
N ILE A 200 0.79 35.01 -13.41
CA ILE A 200 0.09 33.84 -12.86
C ILE A 200 1.06 32.99 -12.03
N ASP A 201 2.22 32.64 -12.58
CA ASP A 201 3.26 31.86 -11.88
C ASP A 201 3.71 32.52 -10.58
N ARG A 202 4.01 33.83 -10.63
CA ARG A 202 4.41 34.60 -9.45
C ARG A 202 3.34 34.57 -8.36
N LYS A 203 2.06 34.80 -8.70
CA LYS A 203 0.95 34.78 -7.76
C LYS A 203 0.74 33.39 -7.14
N VAL A 204 0.84 32.33 -7.93
CA VAL A 204 0.77 30.95 -7.42
C VAL A 204 1.90 30.68 -6.44
N ALA A 205 3.13 31.06 -6.77
CA ALA A 205 4.29 30.87 -5.90
C ALA A 205 4.17 31.68 -4.59
N GLU A 206 3.68 32.92 -4.65
CA GLU A 206 3.39 33.75 -3.47
C GLU A 206 2.31 33.11 -2.59
N ALA A 207 1.21 32.63 -3.18
CA ALA A 207 0.12 31.98 -2.46
C ALA A 207 0.58 30.69 -1.75
N MET A 208 1.34 29.84 -2.44
CA MET A 208 1.88 28.58 -1.87
C MET A 208 2.87 28.81 -0.72
N ARG A 209 3.54 29.97 -0.69
CA ARG A 209 4.49 30.35 0.38
C ARG A 209 3.84 31.12 1.52
N SER A 210 2.57 31.52 1.37
CA SER A 210 1.86 32.27 2.39
C SER A 210 1.58 31.43 3.63
N GLU A 211 1.57 32.05 4.81
CA GLU A 211 1.23 31.38 6.08
C GLU A 211 -0.21 30.84 6.09
N SER A 212 -1.09 31.41 5.27
CA SER A 212 -2.48 30.96 5.14
C SER A 212 -2.66 29.71 4.26
N PHE A 213 -1.61 29.21 3.62
CA PHE A 213 -1.72 28.04 2.75
C PHE A 213 -1.96 26.77 3.60
N PRO A 214 -2.99 25.94 3.27
CA PRO A 214 -3.40 24.84 4.13
C PRO A 214 -2.36 23.72 4.12
N THR A 215 -1.60 23.62 5.21
CA THR A 215 -0.42 22.74 5.37
C THR A 215 -0.43 22.02 6.72
N GLU A 216 -1.57 21.94 7.38
CA GLU A 216 -1.69 21.47 8.76
C GLU A 216 -1.26 20.00 8.94
N ASN A 217 -1.43 19.17 7.91
CA ASN A 217 -1.16 17.73 7.94
C ASN A 217 0.18 17.36 7.28
N PHE A 218 0.55 18.00 6.16
CA PHE A 218 1.86 17.74 5.51
C PHE A 218 3.00 18.60 6.06
N GLY A 219 2.69 19.71 6.73
CA GLY A 219 3.65 20.71 7.20
C GLY A 219 4.21 21.62 6.10
N VAL A 220 4.05 21.23 4.82
CA VAL A 220 4.50 21.98 3.64
C VAL A 220 3.55 21.76 2.45
N PRO A 221 3.57 22.62 1.41
CA PRO A 221 2.75 22.46 0.22
C PRO A 221 3.03 21.15 -0.54
N LEU A 222 1.97 20.47 -0.97
CA LEU A 222 2.01 19.30 -1.85
C LEU A 222 1.40 19.58 -3.22
N ALA A 223 0.26 20.28 -3.31
CA ALA A 223 -0.30 20.67 -4.60
C ALA A 223 0.67 21.62 -5.33
N GLY A 224 0.98 21.33 -6.60
CA GLY A 224 1.99 22.07 -7.36
C GLY A 224 3.43 21.84 -6.92
N SER A 225 3.68 20.88 -6.02
CA SER A 225 4.98 20.61 -5.39
C SER A 225 5.22 19.10 -5.24
N LEU A 226 6.24 18.74 -4.46
CA LEU A 226 6.56 17.38 -4.00
C LEU A 226 7.29 17.44 -2.65
N ILE A 227 7.29 16.32 -1.91
CA ILE A 227 8.01 16.20 -0.64
C ILE A 227 8.96 14.98 -0.74
N PRO A 228 10.29 15.19 -0.80
CA PRO A 228 11.28 14.12 -1.03
C PRO A 228 11.70 13.42 0.27
N TRP A 229 10.78 13.28 1.22
CA TRP A 229 11.02 12.57 2.48
C TRP A 229 9.70 12.01 3.00
N ILE A 230 9.65 10.71 3.30
CA ILE A 230 8.46 10.06 3.85
C ILE A 230 8.86 9.25 5.08
N ASP A 231 8.16 9.49 6.18
CA ASP A 231 8.37 8.79 7.46
C ASP A 231 9.69 9.21 8.17
N LYS A 232 9.98 8.61 9.32
CA LYS A 232 11.08 8.99 10.23
C LYS A 232 12.45 8.87 9.58
N ALA A 233 13.39 9.73 9.98
CA ALA A 233 14.80 9.60 9.61
C ALA A 233 15.48 8.41 10.31
N LEU A 234 16.41 7.75 9.62
CA LEU A 234 17.24 6.69 10.16
C LEU A 234 18.74 7.09 10.18
N PRO A 235 19.58 6.46 11.02
CA PRO A 235 20.98 6.85 11.19
C PRO A 235 21.86 6.74 9.94
N ASN A 236 21.48 5.89 8.98
CA ASN A 236 22.20 5.68 7.73
C ASN A 236 21.83 6.68 6.62
N GLY A 237 20.99 7.67 6.91
CA GLY A 237 20.55 8.69 5.96
C GLY A 237 19.29 8.33 5.17
N GLN A 238 18.79 7.09 5.27
CA GLN A 238 17.48 6.73 4.71
C GLN A 238 16.35 7.30 5.57
N SER A 239 15.21 7.54 4.92
CA SER A 239 13.92 7.56 5.59
C SER A 239 13.45 6.13 5.89
N ARG A 240 12.55 5.99 6.87
CA ARG A 240 11.97 4.68 7.22
C ARG A 240 11.17 4.08 6.06
N GLU A 241 10.61 4.89 5.17
CA GLU A 241 9.90 4.39 3.99
C GLU A 241 10.85 3.73 2.98
N GLU A 242 12.04 4.28 2.78
CA GLU A 242 13.07 3.72 1.89
C GLU A 242 13.64 2.40 2.46
N TRP A 243 13.93 2.39 3.76
CA TRP A 243 14.42 1.18 4.45
C TRP A 243 13.47 -0.02 4.33
N LYS A 244 12.15 0.21 4.36
CA LYS A 244 11.14 -0.85 4.18
C LYS A 244 11.31 -1.56 2.83
N GLY A 245 11.80 -0.86 1.81
CA GLY A 245 12.05 -1.39 0.47
C GLY A 245 12.86 -2.69 0.51
N GLN A 246 14.08 -2.64 1.04
CA GLN A 246 14.93 -3.83 1.17
C GLN A 246 14.40 -4.81 2.21
N ALA A 247 14.03 -4.32 3.39
CA ALA A 247 13.70 -5.15 4.54
C ALA A 247 12.48 -6.05 4.26
N GLU A 248 11.40 -5.46 3.76
CA GLU A 248 10.15 -6.17 3.54
C GLU A 248 10.20 -7.01 2.26
N THR A 249 10.83 -6.54 1.17
CA THR A 249 10.99 -7.32 -0.06
C THR A 249 11.65 -8.66 0.22
N ASN A 250 12.78 -8.65 0.94
CA ASN A 250 13.51 -9.86 1.23
C ASN A 250 12.79 -10.77 2.23
N LYS A 251 12.00 -10.21 3.15
CA LYS A 251 11.14 -11.00 4.05
C LYS A 251 10.02 -11.71 3.27
N ILE A 252 9.31 -10.99 2.40
CA ILE A 252 8.24 -11.56 1.57
C ILE A 252 8.76 -12.72 0.70
N LEU A 253 9.94 -12.54 0.11
CA LEU A 253 10.57 -13.53 -0.77
C LEU A 253 11.33 -14.66 -0.02
N GLY A 254 11.40 -14.62 1.32
CA GLY A 254 12.14 -15.62 2.10
C GLY A 254 13.66 -15.58 1.91
N ARG A 255 14.24 -14.41 1.58
CA ARG A 255 15.63 -14.23 1.14
C ARG A 255 16.58 -13.65 2.20
N PHE A 256 16.28 -13.76 3.48
CA PHE A 256 17.11 -13.17 4.55
C PHE A 256 18.59 -13.56 4.52
N LYS A 257 18.92 -14.77 4.06
CA LYS A 257 20.32 -15.25 3.96
C LYS A 257 21.09 -14.70 2.76
N SER A 258 20.38 -14.23 1.73
CA SER A 258 20.95 -13.70 0.49
C SER A 258 20.03 -12.59 -0.05
N PRO A 259 19.99 -11.45 0.66
CA PRO A 259 19.07 -10.38 0.34
C PRO A 259 19.43 -9.74 -1.01
N ILE A 260 18.40 -9.41 -1.78
CA ILE A 260 18.50 -8.57 -2.97
C ILE A 260 18.55 -7.12 -2.49
N PRO A 261 19.58 -6.33 -2.86
CA PRO A 261 19.60 -4.91 -2.55
C PRO A 261 18.45 -4.18 -3.24
N VAL A 262 17.66 -3.45 -2.46
CA VAL A 262 16.56 -2.60 -2.94
C VAL A 262 16.64 -1.27 -2.21
N ASP A 263 16.89 -0.19 -2.94
CA ASP A 263 17.06 1.13 -2.35
C ASP A 263 16.49 2.21 -3.27
N GLY A 264 16.43 3.45 -2.82
CA GLY A 264 15.91 4.54 -3.64
C GLY A 264 15.47 5.76 -2.84
N ILE A 265 14.67 6.61 -3.48
CA ILE A 265 14.14 7.84 -2.88
C ILE A 265 12.61 7.80 -2.89
N CYS A 266 12.03 7.97 -1.70
CA CYS A 266 10.58 7.96 -1.52
C CYS A 266 10.00 9.38 -1.54
N VAL A 267 9.38 9.78 -2.65
CA VAL A 267 8.80 11.12 -2.84
C VAL A 267 7.27 11.09 -2.76
N ARG A 268 6.68 12.01 -1.99
CA ARG A 268 5.23 12.29 -1.98
C ARG A 268 4.90 13.29 -3.09
N ILE A 269 3.85 13.01 -3.88
CA ILE A 269 3.33 13.88 -4.93
C ILE A 269 1.82 14.12 -4.77
N GLY A 270 1.29 15.10 -5.49
CA GLY A 270 -0.13 15.48 -5.49
C GLY A 270 -1.08 14.49 -6.18
N ALA A 271 -0.97 13.18 -5.91
CA ALA A 271 -1.92 12.16 -6.34
C ALA A 271 -2.82 11.71 -5.19
N MET A 272 -4.06 11.28 -5.48
CA MET A 272 -5.03 10.92 -4.43
C MET A 272 -4.72 9.59 -3.76
N ARG A 273 -4.69 8.47 -4.52
CA ARG A 273 -4.58 7.13 -3.94
C ARG A 273 -3.78 6.08 -4.72
N CYS A 274 -3.07 6.45 -5.79
CA CYS A 274 -2.18 5.54 -6.50
C CYS A 274 -0.72 5.89 -6.24
N HIS A 275 0.12 4.87 -6.09
CA HIS A 275 1.57 5.05 -6.11
C HIS A 275 2.09 4.68 -7.49
N SER A 276 3.03 5.47 -7.98
CA SER A 276 3.81 5.13 -9.17
C SER A 276 5.27 4.95 -8.79
N GLN A 277 6.00 4.13 -9.53
CA GLN A 277 7.41 3.84 -9.25
C GLN A 277 8.18 3.76 -10.56
N ALA A 278 9.27 4.51 -10.65
CA ALA A 278 10.25 4.40 -11.73
C ALA A 278 11.41 3.54 -11.22
N LEU A 279 11.76 2.49 -11.96
CA LEU A 279 12.70 1.49 -11.48
C LEU A 279 13.89 1.35 -12.43
N THR A 280 15.08 1.30 -11.84
CA THR A 280 16.29 0.81 -12.50
C THR A 280 16.60 -0.55 -11.90
N ILE A 281 16.55 -1.58 -12.74
CA ILE A 281 16.69 -2.97 -12.31
C ILE A 281 17.97 -3.52 -12.95
N LYS A 282 18.91 -3.97 -12.12
CA LYS A 282 20.04 -4.74 -12.60
C LYS A 282 19.67 -6.21 -12.64
N LEU A 283 19.76 -6.79 -13.82
CA LEU A 283 19.61 -8.21 -14.06
C LEU A 283 20.96 -8.93 -13.92
N ASN A 284 20.96 -10.15 -13.40
CA ASN A 284 22.18 -10.96 -13.26
C ASN A 284 22.68 -11.58 -14.58
N LYS A 285 21.89 -11.50 -15.65
CA LYS A 285 22.23 -11.93 -17.02
C LYS A 285 21.44 -11.10 -18.03
N ASP A 286 21.88 -11.11 -19.27
CA ASP A 286 21.10 -10.51 -20.35
C ASP A 286 19.92 -11.41 -20.71
N VAL A 287 18.71 -10.84 -20.67
CA VAL A 287 17.45 -11.52 -20.95
C VAL A 287 16.68 -10.74 -22.01
N PRO A 288 16.23 -11.35 -23.12
CA PRO A 288 15.40 -10.68 -24.12
C PRO A 288 14.19 -9.96 -23.51
N ILE A 289 13.83 -8.80 -24.06
CA ILE A 289 12.67 -8.03 -23.56
C ILE A 289 11.36 -8.83 -23.64
N ALA A 290 11.18 -9.61 -24.71
CA ALA A 290 9.99 -10.47 -24.85
C ALA A 290 9.89 -11.52 -23.71
N ASP A 291 11.01 -12.07 -23.25
CA ASP A 291 11.02 -13.03 -22.15
C ASP A 291 10.73 -12.32 -20.81
N ILE A 292 11.26 -11.11 -20.60
CA ILE A 292 10.95 -10.26 -19.44
C ILE A 292 9.45 -9.94 -19.39
N GLU A 293 8.86 -9.55 -20.53
CA GLU A 293 7.43 -9.29 -20.67
C GLU A 293 6.61 -10.57 -20.39
N GLY A 294 7.02 -11.71 -20.93
CA GLY A 294 6.38 -13.00 -20.65
C GLY A 294 6.36 -13.33 -19.15
N LEU A 295 7.51 -13.22 -18.47
CA LEU A 295 7.62 -13.46 -17.02
C LEU A 295 6.73 -12.55 -16.19
N ILE A 296 6.66 -11.26 -16.54
CA ILE A 296 5.82 -10.29 -15.83
C ILE A 296 4.34 -10.60 -16.05
N SER A 297 3.90 -10.69 -17.32
CA SER A 297 2.48 -10.85 -17.67
C SER A 297 1.84 -12.15 -17.19
N GLN A 298 2.63 -13.22 -17.06
CA GLN A 298 2.13 -14.53 -16.65
C GLN A 298 2.13 -14.74 -15.13
N HIS A 299 2.75 -13.84 -14.35
CA HIS A 299 2.95 -14.05 -12.91
C HIS A 299 1.64 -14.06 -12.12
N ASN A 300 0.73 -13.12 -12.41
CA ASN A 300 -0.53 -12.99 -11.68
C ASN A 300 -1.59 -12.29 -12.56
N PRO A 301 -2.89 -12.44 -12.29
CA PRO A 301 -3.94 -11.87 -13.17
C PRO A 301 -4.12 -10.36 -13.06
N TRP A 302 -3.48 -9.69 -12.09
CA TRP A 302 -3.65 -8.26 -11.84
C TRP A 302 -2.61 -7.40 -12.51
N VAL A 303 -1.42 -7.96 -12.78
CA VAL A 303 -0.39 -7.26 -13.55
C VAL A 303 -0.82 -7.14 -15.00
N LYS A 304 -0.66 -5.94 -15.56
CA LYS A 304 -0.99 -5.63 -16.94
C LYS A 304 0.22 -5.03 -17.64
N LEU A 305 0.69 -5.64 -18.72
CA LEU A 305 1.72 -4.99 -19.52
C LEU A 305 1.12 -3.85 -20.35
N VAL A 306 1.75 -2.68 -20.26
CA VAL A 306 1.46 -1.52 -21.10
C VAL A 306 2.54 -1.45 -22.18
N PRO A 307 2.17 -1.52 -23.48
CA PRO A 307 3.12 -1.37 -24.58
C PRO A 307 3.98 -0.13 -24.41
N ASN A 308 5.28 -0.22 -24.74
CA ASN A 308 6.22 0.89 -24.60
C ASN A 308 6.09 1.90 -25.76
N THR A 309 4.87 2.42 -25.94
CA THR A 309 4.52 3.50 -26.87
C THR A 309 4.03 4.71 -26.09
N ARG A 310 4.04 5.88 -26.74
CA ARG A 310 3.64 7.14 -26.10
C ARG A 310 2.15 7.10 -25.71
N GLU A 311 1.31 6.66 -26.64
CA GLU A 311 -0.15 6.68 -26.52
C GLU A 311 -0.62 5.74 -25.41
N ALA A 312 -0.17 4.48 -25.43
CA ALA A 312 -0.55 3.49 -24.42
C ALA A 312 -0.05 3.90 -23.02
N SER A 313 1.19 4.40 -22.92
CA SER A 313 1.74 4.84 -21.63
C SER A 313 0.94 6.00 -21.03
N ALA A 314 0.55 7.00 -21.84
CA ALA A 314 -0.20 8.15 -21.36
C ALA A 314 -1.63 7.79 -20.91
N GLN A 315 -2.26 6.82 -21.59
CA GLN A 315 -3.65 6.42 -21.32
C GLN A 315 -3.78 5.43 -20.17
N GLU A 316 -2.84 4.48 -20.04
CA GLU A 316 -3.02 3.32 -19.16
C GLU A 316 -2.06 3.28 -17.96
N LEU A 317 -0.93 3.97 -18.02
CA LEU A 317 0.13 3.90 -17.01
C LEU A 317 0.17 5.15 -16.12
N SER A 318 -0.99 5.53 -15.58
CA SER A 318 -1.16 6.73 -14.75
C SER A 318 -2.06 6.50 -13.53
N PRO A 319 -1.93 7.31 -12.46
CA PRO A 319 -2.87 7.29 -11.34
C PRO A 319 -4.34 7.38 -11.77
N THR A 320 -4.65 8.21 -12.77
CA THR A 320 -6.01 8.43 -13.28
C THR A 320 -6.62 7.16 -13.87
N ALA A 321 -5.82 6.33 -14.55
CA ALA A 321 -6.30 5.08 -15.13
C ALA A 321 -6.47 3.95 -14.11
N VAL A 322 -5.72 3.99 -13.01
CA VAL A 322 -5.58 2.85 -12.07
C VAL A 322 -6.40 3.01 -10.80
N THR A 323 -6.71 4.25 -10.39
CA THR A 323 -7.38 4.54 -9.12
C THR A 323 -8.68 3.75 -8.93
N GLY A 324 -8.79 3.07 -7.79
CA GLY A 324 -9.95 2.25 -7.44
C GLY A 324 -10.02 0.89 -8.14
N THR A 325 -9.00 0.51 -8.93
CA THR A 325 -8.97 -0.77 -9.63
C THR A 325 -7.94 -1.73 -9.01
N MET A 326 -8.17 -3.03 -9.21
CA MET A 326 -7.22 -4.07 -8.80
C MET A 326 -6.01 -4.20 -9.72
N SER A 327 -5.95 -3.43 -10.83
CA SER A 327 -4.89 -3.55 -11.84
C SER A 327 -3.57 -2.96 -11.34
N VAL A 328 -2.46 -3.61 -11.70
CA VAL A 328 -1.10 -3.14 -11.44
C VAL A 328 -0.36 -3.07 -12.78
N PRO A 329 -0.59 -2.03 -13.60
CA PRO A 329 0.06 -1.93 -14.89
C PRO A 329 1.57 -1.68 -14.76
N VAL A 330 2.34 -2.36 -15.61
CA VAL A 330 3.79 -2.20 -15.76
C VAL A 330 4.08 -1.88 -17.22
N GLY A 331 4.83 -0.82 -17.45
CA GLY A 331 5.23 -0.42 -18.80
C GLY A 331 6.60 0.24 -18.81
N ARG A 332 6.89 0.93 -19.90
CA ARG A 332 8.21 1.56 -20.15
C ARG A 332 9.37 0.57 -20.07
N LEU A 333 9.09 -0.73 -20.27
CA LEU A 333 10.07 -1.80 -20.29
C LEU A 333 11.02 -1.62 -21.47
N ARG A 334 12.31 -1.49 -21.16
CA ARG A 334 13.39 -1.39 -22.15
C ARG A 334 14.74 -1.60 -21.49
N LYS A 335 15.74 -1.98 -22.28
CA LYS A 335 17.13 -1.89 -21.86
C LYS A 335 17.55 -0.43 -21.70
N LEU A 336 18.35 -0.14 -20.68
CA LEU A 336 18.91 1.18 -20.42
C LEU A 336 20.26 1.32 -21.12
N ASN A 337 20.69 2.56 -21.34
CA ASN A 337 21.93 2.85 -22.07
C ASN A 337 23.19 2.35 -21.34
N MET A 338 23.08 2.02 -20.05
CA MET A 338 24.17 1.46 -19.24
C MET A 338 24.55 0.04 -19.66
N GLY A 339 23.69 -0.67 -20.40
CA GLY A 339 23.98 -1.99 -20.94
C GLY A 339 22.77 -2.92 -20.93
N SER A 340 22.91 -4.07 -21.58
CA SER A 340 21.80 -5.02 -21.76
C SER A 340 21.35 -5.71 -20.46
N GLN A 341 22.12 -5.63 -19.38
CA GLN A 341 21.69 -6.10 -18.06
C GLN A 341 20.91 -5.06 -17.24
N TYR A 342 20.70 -3.84 -17.76
CA TYR A 342 19.96 -2.79 -17.06
C TYR A 342 18.58 -2.64 -17.67
N LEU A 343 17.54 -2.91 -16.89
CA LEU A 343 16.14 -2.80 -17.28
C LEU A 343 15.53 -1.56 -16.65
N GLY A 344 14.90 -0.72 -17.48
CA GLY A 344 14.00 0.33 -17.02
C GLY A 344 12.58 -0.19 -16.94
N ALA A 345 11.85 0.18 -15.90
CA ALA A 345 10.42 -0.11 -15.76
C ALA A 345 9.70 1.06 -15.10
N PHE A 346 8.39 1.16 -15.32
CA PHE A 346 7.51 2.04 -14.58
C PHE A 346 6.21 1.31 -14.26
N THR A 347 5.76 1.39 -13.01
CA THR A 347 4.54 0.73 -12.54
C THR A 347 3.63 1.70 -11.79
N VAL A 348 2.33 1.43 -11.80
CA VAL A 348 1.31 2.17 -11.04
C VAL A 348 0.41 1.18 -10.33
N GLY A 349 -0.02 1.50 -9.11
CA GLY A 349 -0.98 0.68 -8.37
C GLY A 349 -1.76 1.45 -7.33
N ASP A 350 -2.98 0.99 -7.02
CA ASP A 350 -3.83 1.58 -6.00
C ASP A 350 -3.32 1.22 -4.58
N GLN A 351 -3.02 2.25 -3.79
CA GLN A 351 -2.43 2.12 -2.47
C GLN A 351 -3.38 1.50 -1.44
N LEU A 352 -4.69 1.67 -1.59
CA LEU A 352 -5.66 1.19 -0.60
C LEU A 352 -6.13 -0.25 -0.89
N LEU A 353 -5.92 -0.75 -2.12
CA LEU A 353 -6.23 -2.12 -2.52
C LEU A 353 -5.04 -3.05 -2.25
N TRP A 354 -4.24 -3.38 -3.27
CA TRP A 354 -3.04 -4.23 -3.11
C TRP A 354 -2.01 -3.65 -2.14
N GLY A 355 -1.97 -2.32 -2.00
CA GLY A 355 -1.09 -1.66 -1.04
C GLY A 355 -1.57 -1.71 0.41
N ALA A 356 -2.79 -2.17 0.70
CA ALA A 356 -3.34 -2.20 2.06
C ALA A 356 -4.40 -3.29 2.31
N ALA A 357 -5.63 -3.14 1.80
CA ALA A 357 -6.77 -3.95 2.21
C ALA A 357 -6.81 -5.35 1.59
N GLU A 358 -6.41 -5.47 0.32
CA GLU A 358 -6.60 -6.71 -0.45
C GLU A 358 -5.82 -7.91 0.13
N PRO A 359 -4.53 -7.76 0.54
CA PRO A 359 -3.79 -8.88 1.14
C PRO A 359 -4.44 -9.40 2.43
N LEU A 360 -5.12 -8.54 3.19
CA LEU A 360 -5.73 -8.92 4.48
C LEU A 360 -6.93 -9.85 4.29
N ARG A 361 -7.87 -9.47 3.41
CA ARG A 361 -9.03 -10.33 3.12
C ARG A 361 -8.61 -11.64 2.44
N ARG A 362 -7.59 -11.61 1.58
CA ARG A 362 -7.09 -12.80 0.89
C ARG A 362 -6.43 -13.75 1.88
N MET A 363 -5.65 -13.23 2.83
CA MET A 363 -5.12 -14.03 3.94
C MET A 363 -6.25 -14.66 4.76
N LEU A 364 -7.30 -13.91 5.08
CA LEU A 364 -8.48 -14.47 5.75
C LEU A 364 -9.09 -15.62 4.93
N ARG A 365 -9.23 -15.48 3.61
CA ARG A 365 -9.74 -16.54 2.73
C ARG A 365 -8.86 -17.78 2.73
N ILE A 366 -7.54 -17.61 2.69
CA ILE A 366 -6.59 -18.73 2.80
C ILE A 366 -6.78 -19.49 4.13
N LEU A 367 -7.07 -18.78 5.23
CA LEU A 367 -7.37 -19.42 6.53
C LEU A 367 -8.70 -20.17 6.56
N LEU A 368 -9.66 -19.78 5.72
CA LEU A 368 -11.01 -20.38 5.67
C LEU A 368 -11.09 -21.57 4.72
N GLU A 369 -10.18 -21.64 3.74
CA GLU A 369 -10.04 -22.79 2.82
C GLU A 369 -9.37 -24.01 3.48
N ARG A 370 -8.78 -23.81 4.67
CA ARG A 370 -8.21 -24.86 5.53
C ARG A 370 -9.17 -25.19 6.66
#